data_AF-A0A392RHQ7-F1
#
_entry.id   AF-A0A392RHQ7-F1
#
_cell.length_a   1.000
_cell.length_b   1.000
_cell.length_c   1.000
_cell.angle_alpha   90.00
_cell.angle_beta   90.00
_cell.angle_gamma   90.00
#
_symmetry.space_group_name_H-M   'P 1'
#
loop_
_entity.id
_entity.type
_entity.pdbx_description
1 polymer ?
#
loop_
_entity_poly.entity_id
_entity_poly.type
_entity_poly.pdbx_seq_one_letter_code
_entity_poly.pdbx_strand_id
1 'polypeptide(L)'
;MTVASTFLNCRIGSIPFKYLGLPVGANSRRVSTWDPLLESLRKWLGAWGNKYVSLGGCIVLLNSVLNAIPIFFLSYMKIPVQVWKSIRRIQREFLWGGTR
;
A
#
# COMPACT_ATOMS: atom_id res chain seq x y z
N MET A 1 29.11 -13.36 1.86
CA MET A 1 28.58 -12.14 1.19
C MET A 1 29.66 -11.09 0.91
N THR A 2 30.68 -10.94 1.77
CA THR A 2 31.78 -9.98 1.57
C THR A 2 32.62 -10.24 0.32
N VAL A 3 32.95 -11.50 0.02
CA VAL A 3 33.78 -11.88 -1.15
C VAL A 3 33.11 -11.52 -2.49
N ALA A 4 31.79 -11.70 -2.60
CA ALA A 4 31.04 -11.35 -3.81
C ALA A 4 30.89 -9.82 -3.97
N SER A 5 30.74 -9.09 -2.86
CA SER A 5 30.64 -7.62 -2.85
C SER A 5 31.95 -6.95 -3.27
N THR A 6 33.10 -7.46 -2.82
CA THR A 6 34.41 -6.98 -3.28
C THR A 6 34.68 -7.31 -4.74
N PHE A 7 34.28 -8.50 -5.23
CA PHE A 7 34.42 -8.87 -6.65
C PHE A 7 33.58 -7.98 -7.57
N LEU A 8 32.32 -7.72 -7.21
CA LEU A 8 31.40 -6.88 -7.99
C LEU A 8 31.57 -5.38 -7.75
N ASN A 9 32.50 -4.98 -6.85
CA ASN A 9 32.68 -3.61 -6.40
C ASN A 9 31.37 -2.92 -5.93
N CYS A 10 30.50 -3.69 -5.26
CA CYS A 10 29.18 -3.25 -4.81
C CYS A 10 29.14 -3.08 -3.28
N ARG A 11 28.39 -2.08 -2.79
CA ARG A 11 28.14 -1.90 -1.35
C ARG A 11 27.05 -2.88 -0.88
N ILE A 12 27.25 -3.48 0.29
CA ILE A 12 26.23 -4.34 0.93
C ILE A 12 25.16 -3.45 1.55
N GLY A 13 23.90 -3.62 1.13
CA GLY A 13 22.76 -2.93 1.72
C GLY A 13 22.38 -3.51 3.08
N SER A 14 21.75 -2.70 3.93
CA SER A 14 21.18 -3.11 5.21
C SER A 14 19.67 -3.17 5.16
N ILE A 15 19.10 -4.12 5.91
CA ILE A 15 17.66 -4.30 6.10
C ILE A 15 17.25 -3.62 7.43
N PRO A 16 16.06 -3.00 7.54
CA PRO A 16 15.00 -2.90 6.54
C PRO A 16 15.16 -1.70 5.59
N PHE A 17 14.82 -1.88 4.32
CA PHE A 17 14.79 -0.82 3.30
C PHE A 17 13.48 -0.85 2.50
N LYS A 18 13.15 0.24 1.80
CA LYS A 18 11.94 0.32 0.96
C LYS A 18 12.29 0.02 -0.50
N TYR A 19 11.59 -0.93 -1.11
CA TYR A 19 11.71 -1.28 -2.53
C TYR A 19 10.32 -1.30 -3.17
N LEU A 20 10.11 -0.47 -4.20
CA LEU A 20 8.80 -0.33 -4.87
C LEU A 20 7.64 -0.06 -3.89
N GLY A 21 7.92 0.62 -2.78
CA GLY A 21 6.97 0.88 -1.69
C GLY A 21 6.84 -0.25 -0.66
N LEU A 22 7.38 -1.44 -0.91
CA LEU A 22 7.42 -2.52 0.08
C LEU A 22 8.57 -2.34 1.06
N PRO A 23 8.32 -2.47 2.37
CA PRO A 23 9.37 -2.51 3.38
C PRO A 23 10.01 -3.91 3.42
N VAL A 24 11.12 -4.08 2.69
CA VAL A 24 11.85 -5.34 2.58
C VAL A 24 12.54 -5.66 3.91
N GLY A 25 12.26 -6.85 4.43
CA GLY A 25 12.77 -7.37 5.70
C GLY A 25 12.25 -6.63 6.95
N ALA A 26 11.22 -5.80 6.81
CA ALA A 26 10.41 -5.37 7.95
C ALA A 26 9.45 -6.48 8.38
N ASN A 27 9.00 -6.43 9.64
CA ASN A 27 8.07 -7.43 10.17
C ASN A 27 6.65 -7.17 9.65
N SER A 28 6.19 -7.99 8.71
CA SER A 28 4.85 -7.91 8.10
C SER A 28 3.70 -8.14 9.10
N ARG A 29 3.96 -8.73 10.27
CA ARG A 29 2.95 -8.90 11.33
C ARG A 29 2.66 -7.61 12.11
N ARG A 30 3.59 -6.65 12.09
CA ARG A 30 3.38 -5.36 12.76
C ARG A 30 2.51 -4.47 11.89
N VAL A 31 1.48 -3.88 12.50
CA VAL A 31 0.57 -2.94 11.81
C VAL A 31 1.34 -1.73 11.28
N SER A 32 2.31 -1.23 12.04
CA SER A 32 3.09 -0.04 11.66
C SER A 32 3.90 -0.19 10.37
N THR A 33 4.23 -1.43 9.98
CA THR A 33 4.88 -1.74 8.70
C THR A 33 4.00 -1.34 7.50
N TRP A 34 2.68 -1.29 7.69
CA TRP A 34 1.69 -1.03 6.65
C TRP A 34 1.17 0.40 6.61
N ASP A 35 1.52 1.24 7.60
CA ASP A 35 1.17 2.67 7.63
C ASP A 35 1.49 3.42 6.33
N PRO A 36 2.70 3.30 5.72
CA PRO A 36 3.00 4.01 4.48
C PRO A 36 2.10 3.58 3.30
N LEU A 37 1.65 2.31 3.28
CA LEU A 37 0.68 1.84 2.28
C LEU A 37 -0.69 2.46 2.53
N LEU A 38 -1.15 2.48 3.80
CA LEU A 38 -2.45 3.05 4.15
C LEU A 38 -2.50 4.55 3.84
N GLU A 39 -1.42 5.27 4.11
CA GLU A 39 -1.29 6.69 3.80
C GLU A 39 -1.28 6.95 2.29
N SER A 40 -0.58 6.11 1.52
CA SER A 40 -0.57 6.19 0.05
C SER A 40 -1.97 5.97 -0.53
N LEU A 41 -2.71 4.96 -0.05
CA LEU A 41 -4.09 4.70 -0.47
C LEU A 41 -5.00 5.89 -0.14
N ARG A 42 -4.87 6.47 1.06
CA ARG A 42 -5.64 7.66 1.46
C ARG A 42 -5.32 8.85 0.56
N LYS A 43 -4.04 9.09 0.26
CA LYS A 43 -3.62 10.19 -0.61
C LYS A 43 -4.16 10.04 -2.02
N TRP A 44 -4.13 8.84 -2.60
CA TRP A 44 -4.62 8.60 -3.95
C TRP A 44 -6.15 8.77 -4.04
N LEU A 45 -6.88 8.19 -3.09
CA LEU A 45 -8.34 8.34 -3.01
C LEU A 45 -8.76 9.78 -2.70
N GLY A 46 -8.00 10.49 -1.86
CA GLY A 46 -8.22 11.91 -1.56
C GLY A 46 -7.98 12.82 -2.76
N ALA A 47 -6.93 12.55 -3.55
CA ALA A 47 -6.62 13.31 -4.76
C ALA A 47 -7.71 13.17 -5.84
N TRP A 48 -8.46 12.07 -5.84
CA TRP A 48 -9.46 11.77 -6.87
C TRP A 48 -10.82 12.39 -6.64
N GLY A 49 -11.01 13.15 -5.55
CA GLY A 49 -12.08 14.13 -5.40
C GLY A 49 -13.50 13.61 -5.62
N ASN A 50 -14.23 13.38 -4.52
CA ASN A 50 -15.65 12.97 -4.54
C ASN A 50 -16.62 13.96 -5.24
N LYS A 51 -16.14 15.12 -5.72
CA LYS A 51 -16.97 16.20 -6.25
C LYS A 51 -17.45 16.00 -7.68
N TYR A 52 -16.79 15.16 -8.49
CA TYR A 52 -17.09 15.05 -9.93
C TYR A 52 -17.29 13.61 -10.43
N VAL A 53 -17.18 12.62 -9.54
CA VAL A 53 -17.25 11.21 -9.93
C VAL A 53 -18.59 10.65 -9.46
N SER A 54 -19.35 10.06 -10.40
CA SER A 54 -20.59 9.36 -10.06
C SER A 54 -20.30 8.18 -9.14
N LEU A 55 -21.28 7.70 -8.36
CA LEU A 55 -21.10 6.52 -7.51
C LEU A 55 -20.57 5.31 -8.30
N GLY A 56 -21.06 5.11 -9.53
CA GLY A 56 -20.55 4.09 -10.45
C GLY A 56 -19.10 4.31 -10.85
N GLY A 57 -18.71 5.56 -11.15
CA GLY A 57 -17.32 5.93 -11.39
C GLY A 57 -16.43 5.67 -10.18
N CYS A 58 -16.91 5.99 -8.96
CA CYS A 58 -16.18 5.73 -7.72
C CYS A 58 -15.93 4.23 -7.53
N ILE A 59 -16.89 3.36 -7.84
CA ILE A 59 -16.72 1.90 -7.75
C ILE A 59 -15.68 1.39 -8.75
N VAL A 60 -15.74 1.83 -10.01
CA VAL A 60 -14.77 1.44 -11.04
C VAL A 60 -13.36 1.89 -10.64
N LEU A 61 -13.25 3.13 -10.18
CA LEU A 61 -12.01 3.75 -9.75
C LEU A 61 -11.42 3.02 -8.53
N LEU A 62 -12.27 2.72 -7.54
CA LEU A 62 -11.93 1.91 -6.37
C LEU A 62 -11.40 0.54 -6.80
N ASN A 63 -12.10 -0.17 -7.68
CA ASN A 63 -11.68 -1.47 -8.19
C ASN A 63 -10.34 -1.41 -8.93
N SER A 64 -10.09 -0.37 -9.72
CA SER A 64 -8.83 -0.22 -10.45
C SER A 64 -7.60 -0.10 -9.53
N VAL A 65 -7.71 0.70 -8.45
CA VAL A 65 -6.60 0.95 -7.51
C VAL A 65 -6.47 -0.14 -6.46
N LEU A 66 -7.59 -0.63 -5.93
CA LEU A 66 -7.58 -1.58 -4.82
C LEU A 66 -7.45 -3.03 -5.23
N ASN A 67 -7.60 -3.33 -6.52
CA ASN A 67 -7.09 -4.60 -7.02
C ASN A 67 -5.56 -4.51 -7.16
N ALA A 68 -5.00 -3.53 -7.85
CA ALA A 68 -3.59 -3.57 -8.20
C ALA A 68 -2.62 -3.54 -7.00
N ILE A 69 -2.75 -2.57 -6.09
CA ILE A 69 -1.73 -2.34 -5.04
C ILE A 69 -1.82 -3.35 -3.90
N PRO A 70 -2.99 -3.61 -3.29
CA PRO A 70 -3.09 -4.59 -2.23
C PRO A 70 -2.72 -5.99 -2.71
N ILE A 71 -3.07 -6.37 -3.96
CA ILE A 71 -2.66 -7.66 -4.54
C ILE A 71 -1.14 -7.73 -4.65
N PHE A 72 -0.48 -6.68 -5.13
CA PHE A 72 0.98 -6.63 -5.18
C PHE A 72 1.61 -6.86 -3.80
N PHE A 73 1.12 -6.18 -2.76
CA PHE A 73 1.65 -6.38 -1.40
C PHE A 73 1.32 -7.76 -0.82
N LEU A 74 0.13 -8.31 -1.10
CA LEU A 74 -0.31 -9.63 -0.66
C LEU A 74 0.52 -10.76 -1.29
N SER A 75 1.06 -10.56 -2.49
CA SER A 75 1.95 -11.52 -3.14
C SER A 75 3.27 -11.73 -2.37
N TYR A 76 3.73 -10.73 -1.59
CA TYR A 76 5.01 -10.79 -0.88
C TYR A 76 4.85 -10.93 0.64
N MET A 77 3.77 -10.42 1.22
CA MET A 77 3.59 -10.36 2.67
C MET A 77 2.18 -10.77 3.08
N LYS A 78 2.08 -11.61 4.11
CA LYS A 78 0.78 -11.93 4.74
C LYS A 78 0.27 -10.72 5.53
N ILE A 79 -0.89 -10.19 5.12
CA ILE A 79 -1.48 -9.01 5.76
C ILE A 79 -2.13 -9.38 7.11
N PRO A 80 -1.92 -8.58 8.17
CA PRO A 80 -2.67 -8.76 9.41
C PRO A 80 -4.12 -8.27 9.23
N VAL A 81 -5.05 -8.93 9.92
CA VAL A 81 -6.50 -8.64 9.82
C VAL A 81 -6.82 -7.18 10.16
N GLN A 82 -6.07 -6.57 11.06
CA GLN A 82 -6.24 -5.15 11.43
C GLN A 82 -5.97 -4.19 10.27
N VAL A 83 -4.94 -4.47 9.45
CA VAL A 83 -4.61 -3.67 8.27
C VAL A 83 -5.68 -3.85 7.20
N TRP A 84 -6.15 -5.08 6.99
CA TRP A 84 -7.28 -5.34 6.09
C TRP A 84 -8.54 -4.57 6.47
N LYS A 85 -8.89 -4.55 7.77
CA LYS A 85 -9.99 -3.73 8.31
C LYS A 85 -9.79 -2.23 8.04
N SER A 86 -8.55 -1.75 8.13
CA SER A 86 -8.20 -0.35 7.86
C SER A 86 -8.34 0.01 6.39
N ILE A 87 -7.91 -0.87 5.47
CA ILE A 87 -8.12 -0.72 4.02
C ILE A 87 -9.63 -0.65 3.72
N ARG A 88 -10.42 -1.60 4.24
CA ARG A 88 -11.89 -1.61 4.09
C ARG A 88 -12.54 -0.34 4.64
N ARG A 89 -12.00 0.24 5.72
CA ARG A 89 -12.47 1.51 6.26
C ARG A 89 -12.22 2.66 5.27
N ILE A 90 -11.02 2.77 4.71
CA ILE A 90 -10.66 3.79 3.71
C ILE A 90 -11.57 3.69 2.49
N GLN A 91 -11.85 2.47 2.00
CA GLN A 91 -12.75 2.23 0.87
C GLN A 91 -14.17 2.76 1.15
N ARG A 92 -14.70 2.48 2.35
CA ARG A 92 -16.03 2.97 2.76
C ARG A 92 -16.05 4.49 2.93
N GLU A 93 -15.00 5.06 3.52
CA GLU A 93 -14.85 6.52 3.65
C GLU A 93 -14.85 7.19 2.27
N PHE A 94 -14.20 6.61 1.27
CA PHE A 94 -14.23 7.14 -0.11
C PHE A 94 -15.61 7.01 -0.76
N LEU A 95 -16.25 5.84 -0.69
CA LEU A 95 -17.57 5.60 -1.30
C LEU A 95 -18.69 6.45 -0.67
N TRP A 96 -18.68 6.61 0.65
CA TRP A 96 -19.73 7.31 1.40
C TRP A 96 -19.38 8.75 1.78
N GLY A 97 -18.14 9.17 1.58
CA GLY A 97 -17.67 10.52 1.94
C GLY A 97 -18.02 11.61 0.94
N GLY A 98 -18.80 11.31 -0.10
CA GLY A 98 -19.18 12.26 -1.17
C GLY A 98 -20.43 13.08 -0.87
N THR A 99 -21.05 12.86 0.28
CA THR A 99 -22.27 13.52 0.76
C THR A 99 -21.99 14.63 1.79
N ARG A 100 -20.83 15.29 1.71
CA ARG A 100 -20.52 16.51 2.47
C ARG A 100 -19.79 17.54 1.63
#